data_AF-A0A6P0Z381-F1
#
_entry.id   AF-A0A6P0Z381-F1
#
_cell.length_a   1.000
_cell.length_b   1.000
_cell.length_c   1.000
_cell.angle_alpha   90.00
_cell.angle_beta   90.00
_cell.angle_gamma   90.00
#
_symmetry.space_group_name_H-M   'P 1'
#
loop_
_entity.id
_entity.type
_entity.pdbx_description
1 polymer ?
#
loop_
_entity_poly.entity_id
_entity_poly.type
_entity_poly.pdbx_seq_one_letter_code
_entity_poly.pdbx_strand_id
1 'polypeptide(L)' 'MPTKTYQGRVTLFRWLDDIEFYESDLGWSQMSPGGLEIHDVPGKTLSMLQEPHVQVLAEKFQSCLDQAQAQS' A
#
# COMPACT_ATOMS: atom_id res chain seq x y z
N MET A 1 10.47 -16.61 -12.72
CA MET A 1 10.91 -15.31 -12.17
C MET A 1 10.06 -14.21 -12.80
N PRO A 2 9.46 -13.29 -12.03
CA PRO A 2 8.68 -12.19 -12.60
C PRO A 2 9.60 -11.36 -13.52
N THR A 3 9.17 -11.13 -14.75
CA THR A 3 10.02 -10.57 -15.81
C THR A 3 10.01 -9.04 -15.85
N LYS A 4 9.23 -8.38 -14.99
CA LYS A 4 9.13 -6.91 -14.96
C LYS A 4 9.09 -6.41 -13.52
N THR A 5 10.18 -5.78 -13.10
CA THR A 5 10.31 -5.07 -11.82
C THR A 5 10.04 -3.59 -12.01
N TYR A 6 9.55 -2.93 -10.97
CA TYR A 6 9.35 -1.49 -10.90
C TYR A 6 10.51 -0.85 -10.14
N GLN A 7 11.25 0.03 -10.82
CA GLN A 7 12.46 0.66 -10.25
C GLN A 7 12.14 1.85 -9.35
N GLY A 8 10.91 2.38 -9.40
CA GLY A 8 10.46 3.42 -8.50
C GLY A 8 10.08 2.86 -7.13
N ARG A 9 9.89 3.77 -6.17
CA ARG A 9 9.29 3.44 -4.88
C ARG A 9 7.81 3.12 -5.08
N VAL A 10 7.31 2.10 -4.40
CA VAL A 10 5.89 1.72 -4.39
C VAL A 10 5.32 1.98 -3.01
N THR A 11 4.14 2.59 -2.95
CA THR A 11 3.33 2.69 -1.73
C THR A 11 2.17 1.70 -1.85
N LEU A 12 2.15 0.70 -0.96
CA LEU A 12 1.14 -0.35 -0.90
C LEU A 12 0.16 -0.05 0.24
N PHE A 13 -1.10 0.16 -0.10
CA PHE A 13 -2.20 0.16 0.87
C PHE A 13 -2.79 -1.24 0.92
N ARG A 14 -2.81 -1.86 2.09
CA ARG A 14 -3.35 -3.21 2.28
C ARG A 14 -4.39 -3.22 3.39
N TRP A 15 -5.29 -4.19 3.31
CA TRP A 15 -6.31 -4.38 4.31
C TRP A 15 -5.67 -4.98 5.59
N LEU A 16 -6.24 -4.66 6.75
CA LEU A 16 -5.70 -5.06 8.04
C LEU A 16 -6.34 -6.35 8.57
N ASP A 17 -7.62 -6.59 8.26
CA ASP A 17 -8.33 -7.76 8.76
C ASP A 17 -7.76 -9.03 8.14
N ASP A 18 -7.47 -10.05 8.95
CA ASP A 18 -6.93 -11.34 8.48
C ASP A 18 -5.54 -11.19 7.79
N ILE A 19 -4.82 -10.08 7.97
CA ILE A 19 -3.52 -9.87 7.31
C ILE A 19 -2.43 -10.83 7.80
N GLU A 20 -2.58 -11.37 9.01
CA GLU A 20 -1.67 -12.36 9.60
C GLU A 20 -1.60 -13.68 8.82
N PHE A 21 -2.56 -13.94 7.94
CA PHE A 21 -2.59 -15.12 7.07
C PHE A 21 -1.82 -14.90 5.75
N TYR A 22 -1.23 -13.73 5.53
CA TYR A 22 -0.54 -13.36 4.31
C TYR A 22 0.90 -12.90 4.58
N GLU A 23 1.75 -12.95 3.55
CA GLU A 23 3.08 -12.32 3.61
C GLU A 23 2.92 -10.81 3.84
N SER A 24 3.77 -10.24 4.69
CA SER A 24 3.62 -8.84 5.11
C SER A 24 3.72 -7.85 3.95
N ASP A 25 4.44 -8.19 2.89
CA ASP A 25 4.58 -7.37 1.70
C ASP A 25 3.66 -7.78 0.54
N LEU A 26 2.83 -8.81 0.73
CA LEU A 26 1.98 -9.41 -0.30
C LEU A 26 2.77 -9.75 -1.59
N GLY A 27 4.06 -10.09 -1.46
CA GLY A 27 4.97 -10.39 -2.57
C GLY A 27 5.54 -9.17 -3.31
N TRP A 28 5.20 -7.94 -2.92
CA TRP A 28 5.62 -6.73 -3.63
C TRP A 28 7.10 -6.39 -3.46
N SER A 29 7.79 -6.86 -2.42
CA SER A 29 9.22 -6.54 -2.26
C SER A 29 10.06 -7.13 -3.39
N GLN A 30 9.66 -8.28 -3.94
CA GLN A 30 10.34 -8.89 -5.09
C GLN A 30 10.15 -8.09 -6.39
N MET A 31 9.10 -7.27 -6.46
CA MET A 31 8.74 -6.49 -7.64
C MET A 31 9.23 -5.04 -7.59
N SER A 32 9.60 -4.53 -6.41
CA SER A 32 9.90 -3.10 -6.18
C SER A 32 11.28 -2.85 -5.54
N PRO A 33 12.39 -3.14 -6.25
CA PRO A 33 13.75 -2.89 -5.73
C PRO A 33 14.03 -1.41 -5.39
N GLY A 34 13.25 -0.48 -5.94
CA GLY A 34 13.31 0.96 -5.59
C GLY A 34 12.76 1.31 -4.21
N GLY A 35 12.21 0.34 -3.49
CA GLY A 35 11.67 0.47 -2.14
C GLY A 35 10.16 0.27 -2.09
N LEU A 36 9.70 -0.29 -0.97
CA LEU A 36 8.30 -0.55 -0.68
C LEU A 36 7.92 0.12 0.64
N GLU A 37 6.89 0.94 0.60
CA GLU A 37 6.24 1.52 1.78
C GLU A 37 4.86 0.88 1.95
N ILE A 38 4.49 0.47 3.16
CA ILE A 38 3.26 -0.27 3.42
C ILE A 38 2.40 0.48 4.42
N HIS A 39 1.12 0.62 4.09
CA HIS A 39 0.10 1.26 4.91
C HIS A 39 -1.08 0.33 5.15
N ASP A 40 -1.33 0.02 6.42
CA ASP A 40 -2.50 -0.77 6.80
C ASP A 40 -3.78 0.08 6.82
N VAL A 41 -4.86 -0.45 6.27
CA VAL A 41 -6.20 0.17 6.24
C VAL A 41 -7.20 -0.80 6.89
N PRO A 42 -8.03 -0.33 7.84
CA PRO A 42 -9.03 -1.19 8.48
C PRO A 42 -9.99 -1.85 7.47
N GLY A 43 -10.49 -3.03 7.80
CA GLY A 43 -11.37 -3.81 6.95
C GLY A 43 -10.64 -4.93 6.20
N LYS A 44 -11.39 -5.64 5.36
CA LYS A 44 -10.94 -6.70 4.45
C LYS A 44 -10.62 -6.12 3.07
N THR A 45 -10.15 -6.96 2.15
CA THR A 45 -9.71 -6.60 0.79
C THR A 45 -10.64 -5.63 0.05
N LEU A 46 -11.97 -5.81 0.13
CA LEU A 46 -12.93 -4.90 -0.52
C LEU A 46 -13.53 -3.87 0.43
N SER A 47 -13.69 -4.19 1.73
CA SER A 47 -14.30 -3.23 2.66
C SER A 47 -13.35 -2.10 3.04
N MET A 48 -12.03 -2.25 2.89
CA MET A 48 -11.07 -1.15 3.02
C MET A 48 -11.35 0.01 2.04
N LEU A 49 -12.08 -0.25 0.95
CA LEU A 49 -12.48 0.74 -0.07
C LEU A 49 -13.87 1.33 0.17
N GLN A 50 -14.54 0.96 1.27
CA GLN A 50 -15.90 1.37 1.60
C GLN A 50 -15.92 2.16 2.91
N GLU A 51 -17.01 2.90 3.14
CA GLU A 51 -17.22 3.60 4.41
C GLU A 51 -17.35 2.60 5.59
N PRO A 52 -16.78 2.91 6.77
CA PRO A 52 -16.02 4.13 7.10
C PRO A 52 -14.52 4.05 6.72
N HIS A 53 -14.02 2.90 6.29
CA HIS A 53 -12.59 2.62 6.13
C HIS A 53 -11.91 3.40 5.01
N VAL A 54 -12.66 3.74 3.96
CA VAL A 54 -12.17 4.54 2.83
C VAL A 54 -11.66 5.93 3.27
N GLN A 55 -12.14 6.46 4.40
CA GLN A 55 -11.66 7.72 4.96
C GLN A 55 -10.20 7.59 5.41
N VAL A 56 -9.85 6.50 6.10
CA VAL A 56 -8.47 6.22 6.52
C VAL A 56 -7.56 6.01 5.31
N LEU A 57 -8.04 5.31 4.27
CA LEU A 57 -7.31 5.18 3.02
C LEU A 57 -7.04 6.56 2.38
N ALA A 58 -8.07 7.41 2.30
CA ALA A 58 -7.96 8.74 1.70
C ALA A 58 -6.96 9.64 2.44
N GLU A 59 -6.99 9.65 3.78
CA GLU A 59 -6.05 10.42 4.60
C GLU A 59 -4.59 10.00 4.38
N LYS A 60 -4.33 8.69 4.39
CA LYS A 60 -2.98 8.17 4.15
C LYS A 60 -2.54 8.41 2.71
N PHE A 61 -3.44 8.25 1.75
CA PHE A 61 -3.16 8.51 0.35
C PHE A 61 -2.80 9.99 0.10
N GLN A 62 -3.57 10.92 0.65
CA GLN A 62 -3.29 12.35 0.57
C GLN A 62 -1.91 12.68 1.17
N SER A 63 -1.60 12.11 2.34
CA SER A 63 -0.29 12.30 2.97
C SER A 63 0.87 11.83 2.08
N CYS A 64 0.70 10.71 1.37
CA CYS A 64 1.71 10.20 0.43
C CYS A 64 1.85 11.10 -0.79
N LEU A 65 0.74 11.64 -1.32
CA LEU A 65 0.76 12.59 -2.44
C LEU A 65 1.47 13.89 -2.05
N ASP A 66 1.17 14.44 -0.87
CA ASP A 66 1.78 15.67 -0.36
C ASP A 66 3.30 15.49 -0.21
N GLN A 67 3.74 14.34 0.33
CA GLN A 67 5.16 14.01 0.44
C GLN A 67 5.83 13.88 -0.93
N ALA A 68 5.20 13.21 -1.89
CA ALA A 68 5.74 13.04 -3.23
C ALA A 68 5.89 14.39 -3.95
N GLN A 69 4.91 15.30 -3.78
CA GLN A 69 4.94 16.64 -4.35
C GLN A 69 5.98 17.54 -3.69
N ALA A 70 6.19 17.42 -2.37
CA ALA A 70 7.22 18.17 -1.66
C ALA A 70 8.66 17.69 -1.98
N GLN A 71 8.81 16.45 -2.45
CA GLN A 71 10.09 15.87 -2.88
C GLN A 71 10.40 16.11 -4.38
N SER A 72 9.53 16.84 -5.09
CA SER A 72 9.67 17.16 -6.53
C SER A 72 10.44 18.45 -6.79
#